data_AF-A0A9E4PAC7-F1
#
_entry.id   AF-A0A9E4PAC7-F1
#
_cell.length_a   1.000
_cell.length_b   1.000
_cell.length_c   1.000
_cell.angle_alpha   90.00
_cell.angle_beta   90.00
_cell.angle_gamma   90.00
#
_symmetry.space_group_name_H-M   'P 1'
#
loop_
_entity.id
_entity.type
_entity.pdbx_description
1 polymer ?
#
loop_
_entity_poly.entity_id
_entity_poly.type
_entity_poly.pdbx_seq_one_letter_code
_entity_poly.pdbx_strand_id
1 'polypeptide(L)'
;MTASNTLTLTEAITRFLTTQSDAKSSVLQPALQKFIRWTGRTRSVDKLTPRIIEAYCEASGADSVAELAPVRGFLRYAHGEGLTGSNLGTHVKAKKRAGRAGAKRATADVHNETLTPESYQKVQAELQKLIGQRVEVAEAMRVAAADKDFKENAPLDAAREKQGHLEARIRELEQTLRYAEVLDAGTKSVRVRARLGSSVVVTDLKVNEELTYHLVSPSEVNLREGKISTESPTGKAFLKKGSGDTVKVHAPGGTLEYRIERVET
;
A
#
# COMPACT_ATOMS: atom_id res chain seq x y z
N MET A 1 -31.79 -17.85 42.47
CA MET A 1 -31.44 -16.55 41.85
C MET A 1 -29.92 -16.44 41.84
N THR A 2 -29.27 -16.99 40.82
CA THR A 2 -27.80 -16.99 40.72
C THR A 2 -27.36 -15.63 40.20
N ALA A 3 -26.80 -14.81 41.09
CA ALA A 3 -26.17 -13.55 40.72
C ALA A 3 -25.02 -13.84 39.76
N SER A 4 -25.23 -13.62 38.47
CA SER A 4 -24.18 -13.65 37.45
C SER A 4 -23.20 -12.54 37.80
N ASN A 5 -22.10 -12.89 38.49
CA ASN A 5 -21.05 -11.98 38.92
C ASN A 5 -20.26 -11.53 37.68
N THR A 6 -20.85 -10.64 36.87
CA THR A 6 -20.28 -10.13 35.64
C THR A 6 -19.19 -9.13 35.98
N LEU A 7 -17.95 -9.62 36.03
CA LEU A 7 -16.77 -8.79 36.25
C LEU A 7 -16.58 -7.78 35.11
N THR A 8 -16.30 -6.53 35.49
CA THR A 8 -15.91 -5.52 34.51
C THR A 8 -14.51 -5.83 33.96
N LEU A 9 -14.26 -5.36 32.74
CA LEU A 9 -12.97 -5.53 32.08
C LEU A 9 -11.81 -4.97 32.91
N THR A 10 -12.05 -3.86 33.60
CA THR A 10 -11.08 -3.24 34.49
C THR A 10 -10.74 -4.15 35.67
N GLU A 11 -11.74 -4.71 36.35
CA GLU A 11 -11.53 -5.61 37.49
C GLU A 11 -10.84 -6.91 37.09
N ALA A 12 -11.21 -7.49 35.95
CA ALA A 12 -10.58 -8.71 35.45
C ALA A 12 -9.12 -8.50 35.05
N ILE A 13 -8.78 -7.36 34.45
CA ILE A 13 -7.40 -7.01 34.14
C ILE A 13 -6.59 -6.76 35.41
N THR A 14 -7.17 -6.10 36.42
CA THR A 14 -6.51 -5.94 37.72
C THR A 14 -6.21 -7.30 38.35
N ARG A 15 -7.17 -8.24 38.34
CA ARG A 15 -6.94 -9.62 38.82
C ARG A 15 -5.82 -10.31 38.03
N PHE A 16 -5.83 -10.20 36.71
CA PHE A 16 -4.76 -10.75 35.88
C PHE A 16 -3.38 -10.19 36.26
N LEU A 17 -3.26 -8.87 36.46
CA LEU A 17 -2.00 -8.25 36.87
C LEU A 17 -1.54 -8.70 38.26
N THR A 18 -2.46 -8.98 39.19
CA THR A 18 -2.09 -9.53 40.51
C THR A 18 -1.60 -10.98 40.46
N THR A 19 -1.90 -11.73 39.39
CA THR A 19 -1.35 -13.08 39.19
C THR A 19 0.06 -13.08 38.59
N GLN A 20 0.54 -11.93 38.13
CA GLN A 20 1.87 -11.78 37.52
C GLN A 20 2.83 -11.14 38.51
N SER A 21 4.14 -11.36 38.33
CA SER A 21 5.16 -10.67 39.13
C SER A 21 5.19 -9.17 38.84
N ASP A 22 5.56 -8.34 39.82
CA ASP A 22 5.56 -6.87 39.69
C ASP A 22 6.32 -6.36 38.45
N ALA A 23 7.46 -6.99 38.14
CA ALA A 23 8.25 -6.68 36.95
C ALA A 23 7.50 -6.95 35.64
N LYS A 24 6.69 -8.03 35.58
CA LYS A 24 5.87 -8.34 34.40
C LYS A 24 4.63 -7.45 34.34
N SER A 25 4.01 -7.17 35.48
CA SER A 25 2.80 -6.34 35.56
C SER A 25 3.05 -4.91 35.04
N SER A 26 4.20 -4.32 35.36
CA SER A 26 4.60 -3.00 34.85
C SER A 26 4.72 -2.97 33.31
N VAL A 27 5.21 -4.06 32.70
CA VAL A 27 5.34 -4.18 31.24
C VAL A 27 3.99 -4.43 30.54
N LEU A 28 3.09 -5.18 31.18
CA LEU A 28 1.77 -5.53 30.62
C LEU A 28 0.75 -4.39 30.74
N GLN A 29 0.85 -3.58 31.79
CA GLN A 29 -0.13 -2.56 32.16
C GLN A 29 -0.39 -1.51 31.05
N PRO A 30 0.61 -0.91 30.36
CA PRO A 30 0.35 0.10 29.34
C PRO A 30 -0.50 -0.42 28.17
N ALA A 31 -0.26 -1.65 27.73
CA ALA A 31 -1.01 -2.26 26.62
C ALA A 31 -2.44 -2.63 27.02
N LEU A 32 -2.63 -3.14 28.24
CA LEU A 32 -3.95 -3.46 28.77
C LEU A 32 -4.78 -2.20 29.06
N GLN A 33 -4.17 -1.11 29.50
CA GLN A 33 -4.85 0.18 29.66
C GLN A 33 -5.31 0.77 28.32
N LYS A 34 -4.51 0.65 27.26
CA LYS A 34 -4.94 1.01 25.89
C LYS A 34 -6.16 0.19 25.46
N PHE A 35 -6.16 -1.11 25.75
CA PHE A 35 -7.28 -2.01 25.47
C PHE A 35 -8.55 -1.61 26.23
N ILE A 36 -8.46 -1.32 27.54
CA ILE A 36 -9.58 -0.84 28.34
C ILE A 36 -10.13 0.49 27.79
N ARG A 37 -9.24 1.43 27.46
CA ARG A 37 -9.64 2.75 26.93
C ARG A 37 -10.41 2.62 25.61
N TRP A 38 -10.04 1.68 24.76
CA TRP A 38 -10.70 1.48 23.46
C TRP A 38 -12.00 0.68 23.58
N THR A 39 -12.01 -0.40 24.36
CA THR A 39 -13.20 -1.28 24.51
C THR A 39 -14.27 -0.68 25.42
N GLY A 40 -13.87 0.18 26.36
CA GLY A 40 -14.73 0.82 27.36
C GLY A 40 -14.49 0.26 28.77
N ARG A 41 -14.25 1.16 29.74
CA ARG A 41 -13.90 0.85 31.14
C ARG A 41 -14.94 0.02 31.89
N THR A 42 -16.21 0.21 31.56
CA THR A 42 -17.37 -0.41 32.21
C THR A 42 -17.91 -1.62 31.46
N ARG A 43 -17.27 -2.02 30.36
CA ARG A 43 -17.70 -3.19 29.59
C ARG A 43 -17.46 -4.45 30.43
N SER A 44 -18.45 -5.31 30.50
CA SER A 44 -18.31 -6.63 31.13
C SER A 44 -17.48 -7.57 30.26
N VAL A 45 -16.66 -8.41 30.90
CA VAL A 45 -15.76 -9.36 30.21
C VAL A 45 -16.54 -10.42 29.42
N ASP A 46 -17.72 -10.83 29.90
CA ASP A 46 -18.58 -11.81 29.20
C ASP A 46 -19.08 -11.29 27.84
N LYS A 47 -19.08 -9.97 27.65
CA LYS A 47 -19.51 -9.31 26.40
C LYS A 47 -18.38 -9.16 25.38
N LEU A 48 -17.18 -9.66 25.68
CA LEU A 48 -16.11 -9.71 24.68
C LEU A 48 -16.44 -10.79 23.64
N THR A 49 -16.35 -10.41 22.37
CA THR A 49 -16.59 -11.29 21.23
C THR A 49 -15.38 -11.30 20.31
N PRO A 50 -15.19 -12.35 19.48
CA PRO A 50 -14.13 -12.39 18.47
C PRO A 50 -14.06 -11.11 17.62
N ARG A 51 -15.22 -10.59 17.21
CA ARG A 51 -15.34 -9.36 16.41
C ARG A 51 -14.79 -8.12 17.12
N ILE A 52 -14.97 -8.01 18.44
CA ILE A 52 -14.43 -6.89 19.24
C ILE A 52 -12.90 -6.99 19.30
N ILE A 53 -12.36 -8.21 19.44
CA ILE A 53 -10.91 -8.43 19.47
C ILE A 53 -10.28 -8.11 18.12
N GLU A 54 -10.90 -8.54 17.01
CA GLU A 54 -10.42 -8.24 15.65
C GLU A 54 -10.46 -6.72 15.37
N ALA A 55 -11.55 -6.05 15.72
CA ALA A 55 -11.67 -4.60 15.56
C ALA A 55 -10.65 -3.82 16.43
N TYR A 56 -10.34 -4.30 17.64
CA TYR A 56 -9.29 -3.71 18.46
C TYR A 56 -7.91 -3.88 17.82
N CYS A 57 -7.60 -5.08 17.28
CA CYS A 57 -6.32 -5.34 16.64
C CYS A 57 -6.12 -4.46 15.39
N GLU A 58 -7.19 -4.16 14.66
CA GLU A 58 -7.15 -3.25 13.52
C GLU A 58 -6.96 -1.79 13.97
N ALA A 59 -7.68 -1.35 15.00
CA ALA A 59 -7.61 0.01 15.52
C ALA A 59 -6.33 0.32 16.33
N SER A 60 -5.68 -0.69 16.92
CA SER A 60 -4.47 -0.51 17.72
C SER A 60 -3.25 -0.16 16.88
N GLY A 61 -3.30 -0.42 15.56
CA GLY A 61 -2.18 -0.19 14.64
C GLY A 61 -0.95 -1.06 14.91
N ALA A 62 -1.10 -2.17 15.62
CA ALA A 62 0.01 -3.04 16.00
C ALA A 62 0.54 -3.81 14.77
N ASP A 63 1.82 -3.63 14.46
CA ASP A 63 2.47 -4.24 13.29
C ASP A 63 2.89 -5.70 13.56
N SER A 64 3.00 -6.09 14.83
CA SER A 64 3.42 -7.44 15.23
C SER A 64 2.50 -8.07 16.30
N VAL A 65 2.44 -9.40 16.31
CA VAL A 65 1.68 -10.15 17.34
C VAL A 65 2.34 -10.01 18.71
N ALA A 66 3.63 -9.67 18.75
CA ALA A 66 4.39 -9.41 19.97
C ALA A 66 3.87 -8.16 20.72
N GLU A 67 3.51 -7.11 20.00
CA GLU A 67 2.92 -5.89 20.59
C GLU A 67 1.54 -6.15 21.21
N LEU A 68 0.80 -7.13 20.68
CA LEU A 68 -0.50 -7.58 21.20
C LEU A 68 -0.38 -8.73 22.22
N ALA A 69 0.84 -9.18 22.52
CA ALA A 69 1.07 -10.28 23.46
C ALA A 69 0.46 -10.04 24.85
N PRO A 70 0.48 -8.81 25.43
CA PRO A 70 -0.18 -8.54 26.71
C PRO A 70 -1.69 -8.78 26.68
N VAL A 71 -2.35 -8.31 25.62
CA VAL A 71 -3.81 -8.48 25.42
C VAL A 71 -4.15 -9.94 25.17
N ARG A 72 -3.33 -10.65 24.37
CA ARG A 72 -3.48 -12.09 24.15
C ARG A 72 -3.33 -12.91 25.43
N GLY A 73 -2.38 -12.53 26.29
CA GLY A 73 -2.15 -13.18 27.58
C GLY A 73 -3.36 -13.03 28.51
N PHE A 74 -3.90 -11.81 28.62
CA PHE A 74 -5.10 -11.54 29.38
C PHE A 74 -6.31 -12.34 28.87
N LEU A 75 -6.56 -12.38 27.56
CA LEU A 75 -7.70 -13.11 26.98
C LEU A 75 -7.61 -14.63 27.20
N ARG A 76 -6.40 -15.19 27.22
CA ARG A 76 -6.18 -16.60 27.58
C ARG A 76 -6.46 -16.86 29.05
N TYR A 77 -6.02 -15.96 29.93
CA TYR A 77 -6.34 -16.01 31.36
C TYR A 77 -7.85 -15.92 31.60
N ALA A 78 -8.53 -14.96 30.95
CA ALA A 78 -9.98 -14.78 31.07
C ALA A 78 -10.76 -16.05 30.65
N HIS A 79 -10.30 -16.76 29.63
CA HIS A 79 -10.87 -18.06 29.27
C HIS A 79 -10.57 -19.15 30.30
N GLY A 80 -9.35 -19.23 30.82
CA GLY A 80 -8.97 -20.20 31.86
C GLY A 80 -9.77 -20.04 33.16
N GLU A 81 -10.12 -18.80 33.50
CA GLU A 81 -10.99 -18.45 34.64
C GLU A 81 -12.49 -18.57 34.34
N GLY A 82 -12.87 -19.01 33.13
CA GLY A 82 -14.27 -19.14 32.72
C GLY A 82 -15.03 -17.82 32.54
N LEU A 83 -14.33 -16.68 32.46
CA LEU A 83 -14.93 -15.35 32.29
C LEU A 83 -15.43 -15.12 30.86
N THR A 84 -14.93 -15.89 29.89
CA THR A 84 -15.33 -15.84 28.49
C THR A 84 -15.67 -17.24 27.99
N GLY A 85 -16.79 -17.42 27.29
CA GLY A 85 -17.22 -18.72 26.77
C GLY A 85 -16.38 -19.30 25.62
N SER A 86 -15.38 -18.56 25.11
CA SER A 86 -14.46 -19.03 24.06
C SER A 86 -13.07 -18.43 24.22
N ASN A 87 -12.05 -19.09 23.67
CA ASN A 87 -10.67 -18.62 23.76
C ASN A 87 -10.40 -17.46 22.79
N LEU A 88 -10.74 -16.26 23.24
CA LEU A 88 -10.58 -15.01 22.50
C LEU A 88 -9.12 -14.66 22.16
N GLY A 89 -8.15 -15.28 22.85
CA GLY A 89 -6.72 -15.11 22.57
C GLY A 89 -6.31 -15.61 21.17
N THR A 90 -7.08 -16.53 20.58
CA THR A 90 -6.84 -17.04 19.21
C THR A 90 -7.20 -16.03 18.11
N HIS A 91 -8.03 -15.04 18.44
CA HIS A 91 -8.47 -13.98 17.53
C HIS A 91 -7.55 -12.76 17.55
N VAL A 92 -6.56 -12.74 18.44
CA VAL A 92 -5.53 -11.69 18.46
C VAL A 92 -4.58 -11.89 17.29
N LYS A 93 -4.78 -11.11 16.24
CA LYS A 93 -3.96 -11.12 15.02
C LYS A 93 -3.35 -9.75 14.85
N ALA A 94 -2.06 -9.68 14.59
CA ALA A 94 -1.47 -8.44 14.11
C ALA A 94 -2.14 -8.05 12.80
N LYS A 95 -2.15 -6.75 12.48
CA LYS A 95 -2.56 -6.31 11.16
C LYS A 95 -1.75 -7.09 10.13
N LYS A 96 -2.42 -7.95 9.36
CA LYS A 96 -1.81 -8.60 8.20
C LYS A 96 -1.59 -7.49 7.20
N ARG A 97 -0.43 -6.83 7.23
CA ARG A 97 0.11 -6.28 5.98
C ARG A 97 0.09 -7.46 5.02
N ALA A 98 -0.61 -7.32 3.90
CA ALA A 98 -0.43 -8.20 2.75
C ALA A 98 1.09 -8.45 2.63
N GLY A 99 1.47 -9.74 2.64
CA GLY A 99 2.75 -10.21 3.18
C GLY A 99 3.97 -9.40 2.77
N ARG A 100 4.88 -9.23 3.72
CA ARG A 100 6.27 -8.89 3.43
C ARG A 100 7.04 -10.20 3.26
N ALA A 101 6.85 -10.84 2.10
CA ALA A 101 7.88 -11.62 1.43
C ALA A 101 8.36 -10.73 0.27
N GLY A 102 9.60 -10.27 0.33
CA GLY A 102 10.19 -9.35 -0.65
C GLY A 102 9.80 -7.88 -0.44
N ALA A 103 10.77 -6.98 -0.44
CA ALA A 103 10.58 -5.58 -0.12
C ALA A 103 9.77 -4.80 -1.18
N LYS A 104 8.84 -3.98 -0.67
CA LYS A 104 8.18 -2.81 -1.29
C LYS A 104 7.48 -3.01 -2.65
N ARG A 105 6.22 -3.44 -2.58
CA ARG A 105 5.19 -2.90 -3.46
C ARG A 105 4.81 -1.52 -2.91
N ALA A 106 5.37 -0.48 -3.50
CA ALA A 106 4.70 0.81 -3.51
C ALA A 106 3.32 0.62 -4.16
N THR A 107 2.43 1.55 -3.85
CA THR A 107 1.17 1.78 -4.54
C THR A 107 1.27 1.46 -6.03
N ALA A 108 0.14 1.03 -6.62
CA ALA A 108 -0.05 1.14 -8.06
C ALA A 108 0.02 2.63 -8.45
N ASP A 109 1.20 3.22 -8.41
CA ASP A 109 1.62 4.07 -9.49
C ASP A 109 1.66 3.15 -10.69
N VAL A 110 0.81 3.47 -11.66
CA VAL A 110 1.18 3.23 -13.03
C VAL A 110 2.51 3.96 -13.19
N HIS A 111 3.62 3.26 -12.99
CA HIS A 111 4.91 3.73 -13.43
C HIS A 111 4.81 3.72 -14.96
N ASN A 112 4.29 4.82 -15.52
CA ASN A 112 4.66 5.22 -16.85
C ASN A 112 6.15 5.54 -16.74
N GLU A 113 6.99 4.51 -16.88
CA GLU A 113 8.41 4.69 -17.11
C GLU A 113 8.54 5.28 -18.50
N THR A 114 8.61 6.60 -18.51
CA THR A 114 8.85 7.37 -19.70
C THR A 114 10.25 7.06 -20.20
N LEU A 115 10.37 6.21 -21.22
CA LEU A 115 11.65 5.79 -21.78
C LEU A 115 11.96 6.61 -23.03
N THR A 116 13.22 7.05 -23.16
CA THR A 116 13.73 7.56 -24.44
C THR A 116 13.84 6.41 -25.46
N PRO A 117 13.85 6.68 -26.78
CA PRO A 117 13.90 5.62 -27.79
C PRO A 117 15.16 4.77 -27.68
N GLU A 118 16.28 5.40 -27.33
CA GLU A 118 17.55 4.71 -27.08
C GLU A 118 17.47 3.77 -25.87
N SER A 119 16.85 4.21 -24.77
CA SER A 119 16.67 3.39 -23.57
C SER A 119 15.70 2.24 -23.83
N TYR A 120 14.63 2.48 -24.59
CA TYR A 120 13.70 1.43 -25.02
C TYR A 120 14.41 0.37 -25.88
N GLN A 121 15.23 0.78 -26.85
CA GLN A 121 16.01 -0.13 -27.67
C GLN A 121 17.02 -0.93 -26.85
N LYS A 122 17.67 -0.32 -25.85
CA LYS A 122 18.59 -1.01 -24.93
C LYS A 122 17.86 -2.09 -24.11
N VAL A 123 16.70 -1.77 -23.55
CA VAL A 123 15.87 -2.72 -22.79
C VAL A 123 15.38 -3.86 -23.69
N GLN A 124 14.98 -3.54 -24.93
CA GLN A 124 14.55 -4.54 -25.91
C GLN A 124 15.70 -5.46 -26.34
N ALA A 125 16.90 -4.91 -26.57
CA ALA A 125 18.09 -5.69 -26.91
C ALA A 125 18.54 -6.58 -25.75
N GLU A 126 18.48 -6.08 -24.52
CA GLU A 126 18.76 -6.86 -23.31
C GLU A 126 17.76 -8.03 -23.17
N LEU A 127 16.46 -7.77 -23.37
CA LEU A 127 15.43 -8.80 -23.33
C LEU A 127 15.68 -9.90 -24.37
N GLN A 128 15.98 -9.53 -25.62
CA GLN A 128 16.28 -10.50 -26.68
C GLN A 128 17.50 -11.36 -26.35
N LYS A 129 18.55 -10.75 -25.79
CA LYS A 129 19.74 -11.48 -25.33
C LYS A 129 19.40 -12.48 -24.22
N LEU A 130 18.57 -12.10 -23.25
CA LEU A 130 18.16 -12.99 -22.15
C LEU A 130 17.25 -14.12 -22.63
N ILE A 131 16.38 -13.86 -23.61
CA ILE A 131 15.57 -14.91 -24.26
C ILE A 131 16.47 -15.94 -24.95
N GLY A 132 17.55 -15.52 -25.62
CA GLY A 132 18.54 -16.43 -26.19
C GLY A 132 19.23 -17.28 -25.11
N GLN A 133 19.67 -16.65 -24.02
CA GLN A 133 20.29 -17.35 -22.89
C GLN A 133 19.35 -18.33 -22.19
N ARG A 134 18.03 -18.11 -22.25
CA ARG A 134 17.01 -19.03 -21.71
C ARG A 134 17.12 -20.42 -22.34
N VAL A 135 17.40 -20.47 -23.64
CA VAL A 135 17.55 -21.73 -24.40
C VAL A 135 18.82 -22.46 -23.94
N GLU A 136 19.94 -21.75 -23.84
CA GLU A 136 21.22 -22.31 -23.38
C GLU A 136 21.13 -22.88 -21.95
N VAL A 137 20.44 -22.17 -21.05
CA VAL A 137 20.22 -22.63 -19.67
C VAL A 137 19.33 -23.87 -19.64
N ALA A 138 18.28 -23.93 -20.47
CA ALA A 138 17.42 -25.11 -20.57
C ALA A 138 18.16 -26.33 -21.11
N GLU A 139 19.05 -26.16 -22.09
CA GLU A 139 19.91 -27.23 -22.59
C GLU A 139 20.90 -27.70 -21.53
N ALA A 140 21.54 -26.78 -20.81
CA ALA A 140 22.45 -27.11 -19.71
C ALA A 140 21.73 -27.89 -18.60
N MET A 141 20.50 -27.50 -18.25
CA MET A 141 19.67 -28.25 -17.30
C MET A 141 19.32 -29.65 -17.80
N ARG A 142 19.01 -29.80 -19.10
CA ARG A 142 18.70 -31.10 -19.70
C ARG A 142 19.91 -32.04 -19.66
N VAL A 143 21.11 -31.51 -19.94
CA VAL A 143 22.36 -32.27 -19.88
C VAL A 143 22.69 -32.66 -18.44
N ALA A 144 22.60 -31.70 -17.50
CA ALA A 144 22.83 -31.96 -16.08
C ALA A 144 21.82 -32.95 -15.49
N ALA A 145 20.56 -32.92 -15.93
CA ALA A 145 19.52 -33.85 -15.50
C ALA A 145 19.65 -35.27 -16.09
N ALA A 146 20.40 -35.43 -17.18
CA ALA A 146 20.70 -36.74 -17.75
C ALA A 146 21.84 -37.47 -17.01
N ASP A 147 22.57 -36.74 -16.17
CA ASP A 147 23.60 -37.31 -15.31
C ASP A 147 22.95 -38.08 -14.14
N LYS A 148 23.36 -39.34 -13.93
CA LYS A 148 22.67 -40.31 -13.08
C LYS A 148 23.08 -40.23 -11.61
N ASP A 149 23.93 -39.28 -11.24
CA ASP A 149 24.34 -39.05 -9.85
C ASP A 149 23.41 -38.03 -9.18
N PHE A 150 22.32 -38.54 -8.60
CA PHE A 150 21.23 -37.74 -8.04
C PHE A 150 21.54 -37.12 -6.67
N LYS A 151 22.64 -37.51 -6.01
CA LYS A 151 22.90 -37.11 -4.62
C LYS A 151 23.69 -35.82 -4.47
N GLU A 152 24.47 -35.41 -5.47
CA GLU A 152 25.37 -34.25 -5.41
C GLU A 152 25.43 -33.50 -6.76
N ASN A 153 24.28 -33.31 -7.44
CA ASN A 153 24.27 -32.66 -8.76
C ASN A 153 24.35 -31.12 -8.65
N ALA A 154 25.48 -30.62 -8.15
CA ALA A 154 25.80 -29.19 -8.07
C ALA A 154 25.62 -28.45 -9.42
N PRO A 155 25.93 -29.05 -10.60
CA PRO A 155 25.63 -28.44 -11.89
C PRO A 155 24.14 -28.18 -12.13
N LEU A 156 23.26 -29.12 -11.72
CA LEU A 156 21.81 -28.97 -11.88
C LEU A 156 21.25 -27.87 -10.96
N ASP A 157 21.72 -27.80 -9.72
CA ASP A 157 21.27 -26.78 -8.77
C ASP A 157 21.74 -25.38 -9.19
N ALA A 158 22.99 -25.25 -9.65
CA ALA A 158 23.49 -24.00 -10.22
C ALA A 158 22.71 -23.58 -11.48
N ALA A 159 22.32 -24.53 -12.33
CA ALA A 159 21.53 -24.25 -13.52
C ALA A 159 20.09 -23.80 -13.18
N ARG A 160 19.48 -24.38 -12.14
CA ARG A 160 18.15 -23.95 -11.62
C ARG A 160 18.19 -22.55 -11.03
N GLU A 161 19.23 -22.22 -10.27
CA GLU A 161 19.41 -20.87 -9.72
C GLU A 161 19.59 -19.85 -10.84
N LYS A 162 20.44 -20.16 -11.83
CA LYS A 162 20.65 -19.33 -13.02
C LYS A 162 19.35 -19.13 -13.81
N GLN A 163 18.54 -20.18 -13.97
CA GLN A 163 17.21 -20.08 -14.58
C GLN A 163 16.30 -19.12 -13.79
N GLY A 164 16.27 -19.24 -12.46
CA GLY A 164 15.49 -18.37 -11.59
C GLY A 164 15.84 -16.88 -11.73
N HIS A 165 17.14 -16.56 -11.75
CA HIS A 165 17.62 -15.18 -11.95
C HIS A 165 17.28 -14.64 -13.35
N LEU A 166 17.46 -15.47 -14.37
CA LEU A 166 17.16 -15.11 -15.75
C LEU A 166 15.66 -14.82 -15.94
N GLU A 167 14.79 -15.67 -15.44
CA GLU A 167 13.32 -15.48 -15.50
C GLU A 167 12.84 -14.29 -14.66
N ALA A 168 13.53 -13.97 -13.56
CA ALA A 168 13.25 -12.76 -12.80
C ALA A 168 13.56 -11.50 -13.62
N ARG A 169 14.73 -11.46 -14.28
CA ARG A 169 15.15 -10.32 -15.10
C ARG A 169 14.30 -10.17 -16.36
N ILE A 170 13.95 -11.27 -17.02
CA ILE A 170 13.04 -11.24 -18.19
C ILE A 170 11.70 -10.61 -17.79
N ARG A 171 11.08 -11.07 -16.70
CA ARG A 171 9.80 -10.53 -16.23
C ARG A 171 9.88 -9.05 -15.88
N GLU A 172 10.98 -8.61 -15.28
CA GLU A 172 11.22 -7.20 -14.98
C GLU A 172 11.26 -6.37 -16.28
N LEU A 173 12.05 -6.78 -17.28
CA LEU A 173 12.17 -6.06 -18.54
C LEU A 173 10.87 -6.09 -19.37
N GLU A 174 10.16 -7.22 -19.39
CA GLU A 174 8.84 -7.32 -20.02
C GLU A 174 7.83 -6.40 -19.35
N GLN A 175 7.87 -6.30 -18.02
CA GLN A 175 7.01 -5.39 -17.27
C GLN A 175 7.36 -3.92 -17.59
N THR A 176 8.64 -3.56 -17.61
CA THR A 176 9.10 -2.24 -18.02
C THR A 176 8.64 -1.91 -19.44
N LEU A 177 8.85 -2.79 -20.42
CA LEU A 177 8.41 -2.56 -21.81
C LEU A 177 6.89 -2.48 -21.95
N ARG A 178 6.13 -3.23 -21.14
CA ARG A 178 4.66 -3.24 -21.16
C ARG A 178 4.04 -1.94 -20.65
N TYR A 179 4.71 -1.26 -19.72
CA TYR A 179 4.24 0.00 -19.13
C TYR A 179 5.02 1.23 -19.61
N ALA A 180 6.04 1.04 -20.45
CA ALA A 180 6.84 2.13 -20.97
C ALA A 180 6.07 2.95 -22.01
N GLU A 181 6.03 4.27 -21.79
CA GLU A 181 5.67 5.23 -22.83
C GLU A 181 6.95 5.66 -23.55
N VAL A 182 7.09 5.28 -24.83
CA VAL A 182 8.26 5.65 -25.64
C VAL A 182 8.12 7.13 -26.03
N LEU A 183 9.00 7.96 -25.48
CA LEU A 183 9.15 9.34 -25.93
C LEU A 183 9.87 9.34 -27.27
N ASP A 184 9.14 9.47 -28.37
CA ASP A 184 9.76 9.67 -29.66
C ASP A 184 10.64 10.94 -29.66
N ALA A 185 11.94 10.76 -29.84
CA ALA A 185 12.92 11.85 -29.87
C ALA A 185 12.79 12.74 -31.13
N GLY A 186 11.86 12.42 -32.04
CA GLY A 186 11.54 13.23 -33.21
C GLY A 186 10.41 14.26 -33.00
N THR A 187 9.61 14.15 -31.93
CA THR A 187 8.42 15.00 -31.77
C THR A 187 8.53 15.87 -30.52
N LYS A 188 8.84 17.16 -30.76
CA LYS A 188 8.77 18.32 -29.84
C LYS A 188 7.96 18.04 -28.56
N SER A 189 8.63 18.01 -27.40
CA SER A 189 8.06 18.08 -26.04
C SER A 189 6.71 17.39 -25.86
N VAL A 190 6.72 16.13 -25.39
CA VAL A 190 5.50 15.51 -24.84
C VAL A 190 5.05 16.34 -23.65
N ARG A 191 4.09 17.23 -23.87
CA ARG A 191 3.52 18.09 -22.83
C ARG A 191 2.88 17.21 -21.77
N VAL A 192 3.36 17.32 -20.53
CA VAL A 192 2.71 16.73 -19.36
C VAL A 192 1.25 17.20 -19.36
N ARG A 193 0.32 16.25 -19.43
CA ARG A 193 -1.12 16.52 -19.48
C ARG A 193 -1.72 16.41 -18.09
N ALA A 194 -2.59 17.34 -17.73
CA ALA A 194 -3.24 17.36 -16.44
C ALA A 194 -4.21 16.17 -16.26
N ARG A 195 -4.09 15.48 -15.12
CA ARG A 195 -4.90 14.33 -14.72
C ARG A 195 -5.40 14.49 -13.28
N LEU A 196 -6.24 13.58 -12.81
CA LEU A 196 -6.65 13.55 -11.40
C LEU A 196 -5.39 13.42 -10.51
N GLY A 197 -5.28 14.27 -9.50
CA GLY A 197 -4.11 14.42 -8.64
C GLY A 197 -3.09 15.46 -9.11
N SER A 198 -3.17 15.95 -10.34
CA SER A 198 -2.22 16.94 -10.86
C SER A 198 -2.46 18.35 -10.30
N SER A 199 -1.38 19.10 -10.17
CA SER A 199 -1.39 20.53 -9.90
C SER A 199 -1.15 21.29 -11.21
N VAL A 200 -2.07 22.14 -11.60
CA VAL A 200 -2.04 22.89 -12.86
C VAL A 200 -1.83 24.36 -12.53
N VAL A 201 -0.76 24.95 -13.05
CA VAL A 201 -0.50 26.38 -12.94
C VAL A 201 -0.97 27.03 -14.22
N VAL A 202 -1.87 27.99 -14.09
CA VAL A 202 -2.52 28.67 -15.20
C VAL A 202 -2.42 30.19 -15.05
N THR A 203 -2.32 30.88 -16.17
CA THR A 203 -2.43 32.35 -16.24
C THR A 203 -3.83 32.71 -16.75
N ASP A 204 -4.58 33.52 -16.01
CA ASP A 204 -5.82 34.12 -16.51
C ASP A 204 -5.48 35.18 -17.56
N LEU A 205 -5.99 35.03 -18.79
CA LEU A 205 -5.66 35.94 -19.89
C LEU A 205 -6.36 37.30 -19.80
N LYS A 206 -7.40 37.44 -18.99
CA LYS A 206 -8.10 38.72 -18.79
C LYS A 206 -7.38 39.61 -17.78
N VAL A 207 -6.94 39.03 -16.67
CA VAL A 207 -6.32 39.79 -15.56
C VAL A 207 -4.80 39.58 -15.48
N ASN A 208 -4.25 38.67 -16.28
CA ASN A 208 -2.83 38.31 -16.32
C ASN A 208 -2.26 37.88 -14.96
N GLU A 209 -3.08 37.14 -14.19
CA GLU A 209 -2.74 36.60 -12.87
C GLU A 209 -2.44 35.11 -12.97
N GLU A 210 -1.40 34.66 -12.27
CA GLU A 210 -1.03 33.24 -12.16
C GLU A 210 -1.79 32.58 -11.00
N LEU A 211 -2.47 31.48 -11.30
CA LEU A 211 -3.32 30.73 -10.38
C LEU A 211 -2.88 29.26 -10.39
N THR A 212 -2.88 28.64 -9.21
CA THR A 212 -2.57 27.21 -9.07
C THR A 212 -3.82 26.43 -8.67
N TYR A 213 -4.14 25.39 -9.43
CA TYR A 213 -5.30 24.52 -9.20
C TYR A 213 -4.89 23.06 -9.03
N HIS A 214 -5.41 22.41 -8.00
CA HIS A 214 -5.23 20.98 -7.77
C HIS A 214 -6.46 20.21 -8.25
N LEU A 215 -6.29 19.32 -9.21
CA LEU A 215 -7.37 18.50 -9.76
C LEU A 215 -7.65 17.34 -8.81
N VAL A 216 -8.78 17.38 -8.11
CA VAL A 216 -9.16 16.37 -7.11
C VAL A 216 -10.54 15.76 -7.40
N SER A 217 -10.89 14.75 -6.60
CA SER A 217 -12.22 14.14 -6.63
C SER A 217 -13.28 15.09 -6.04
N PRO A 218 -14.57 14.96 -6.39
CA PRO A 218 -15.64 15.79 -5.83
C PRO A 218 -15.70 15.80 -4.29
N SER A 219 -15.29 14.71 -3.64
CA SER A 219 -15.29 14.56 -2.19
C SER A 219 -14.17 15.32 -1.47
N GLU A 220 -13.16 15.81 -2.19
CA GLU A 220 -11.93 16.40 -1.63
C GLU A 220 -11.75 17.88 -2.01
N VAL A 221 -12.80 18.51 -2.55
CA VAL A 221 -12.79 19.88 -3.05
C VAL A 221 -12.58 20.87 -1.91
N ASN A 222 -11.64 21.79 -2.09
CA ASN A 222 -11.39 22.90 -1.18
C ASN A 222 -10.89 24.13 -1.94
N LEU A 223 -11.79 25.08 -2.20
CA LEU A 223 -11.49 26.31 -2.94
C LEU A 223 -10.42 27.19 -2.27
N ARG A 224 -10.29 27.14 -0.94
CA ARG A 224 -9.27 27.93 -0.21
C ARG A 224 -7.85 27.43 -0.47
N GLU A 225 -7.73 26.13 -0.77
CA GLU A 225 -6.47 25.47 -1.11
C GLU A 225 -6.28 25.30 -2.63
N GLY A 226 -7.12 25.92 -3.45
CA GLY A 226 -7.07 25.76 -4.91
C GLY A 226 -7.47 24.35 -5.40
N LYS A 227 -8.04 23.51 -4.55
CA LYS A 227 -8.50 22.15 -4.91
C LYS A 227 -9.85 22.22 -5.61
N ILE A 228 -9.87 21.85 -6.89
CA ILE A 228 -11.06 21.86 -7.74
C ILE A 228 -11.42 20.46 -8.21
N SER A 229 -12.72 20.18 -8.31
CA SER A 229 -13.20 18.89 -8.80
C SER A 229 -12.93 18.74 -10.28
N THR A 230 -12.48 17.56 -10.70
CA THR A 230 -12.41 17.16 -12.12
C THR A 230 -13.77 17.14 -12.81
N GLU A 231 -14.88 17.16 -12.08
CA GLU A 231 -16.24 17.24 -12.64
C GLU A 231 -16.74 18.67 -12.87
N SER A 232 -16.06 19.67 -12.29
CA SER A 232 -16.40 21.08 -12.44
C SER A 232 -16.09 21.59 -13.86
N PRO A 233 -16.75 22.67 -14.34
CA PRO A 233 -16.45 23.25 -15.65
C PRO A 233 -14.96 23.59 -15.83
N THR A 234 -14.34 24.15 -14.79
CA THR A 234 -12.92 24.50 -14.75
C THR A 234 -12.02 23.26 -14.77
N GLY A 235 -12.32 22.27 -13.92
CA GLY A 235 -11.53 21.02 -13.85
C GLY A 235 -11.61 20.20 -15.14
N LYS A 236 -12.79 20.12 -15.77
CA LYS A 236 -12.99 19.48 -17.08
C LYS A 236 -12.21 20.18 -18.19
N ALA A 237 -12.11 21.51 -18.14
CA ALA A 237 -11.37 22.27 -19.13
C ALA A 237 -9.85 22.03 -19.04
N PHE A 238 -9.31 21.82 -17.82
CA PHE A 238 -7.90 21.51 -17.63
C PHE A 238 -7.57 20.05 -17.90
N LEU A 239 -8.52 19.13 -17.71
CA LEU A 239 -8.29 17.70 -17.90
C LEU A 239 -7.74 17.40 -19.30
N LYS A 240 -6.67 16.60 -19.37
CA LYS A 240 -5.98 16.19 -20.60
C LYS A 240 -5.28 17.31 -21.37
N LYS A 241 -5.17 18.51 -20.81
CA LYS A 241 -4.43 19.65 -21.40
C LYS A 241 -3.02 19.76 -20.83
N GLY A 242 -2.09 20.28 -21.61
CA GLY A 242 -0.69 20.43 -21.22
C GLY A 242 -0.18 21.86 -21.27
N SER A 243 1.11 22.05 -20.95
CA SER A 243 1.76 23.37 -20.95
C SER A 243 1.66 24.09 -22.30
N GLY A 244 1.38 25.38 -22.27
CA GLY A 244 1.11 26.21 -23.45
C GLY A 244 -0.27 26.01 -24.10
N ASP A 245 -1.14 25.14 -23.57
CA ASP A 245 -2.52 25.04 -24.06
C ASP A 245 -3.39 26.16 -23.46
N THR A 246 -4.20 26.79 -24.30
CA THR A 246 -5.23 27.75 -23.87
C THR A 246 -6.58 27.06 -23.78
N VAL A 247 -7.29 27.27 -22.69
CA VAL A 247 -8.61 26.69 -22.42
C VAL A 247 -9.64 27.78 -22.15
N LYS A 248 -10.87 27.56 -22.61
CA LYS A 248 -12.01 28.43 -22.33
C LYS A 248 -12.93 27.72 -21.35
N VAL A 249 -13.18 28.35 -20.22
CA VAL A 249 -14.07 27.83 -19.17
C VAL A 249 -15.36 28.64 -19.22
N HIS A 250 -16.49 27.95 -19.37
CA HIS A 250 -17.81 28.56 -19.30
C HIS A 250 -18.31 28.45 -17.86
N ALA A 251 -18.16 29.54 -17.11
CA ALA A 251 -18.71 29.67 -15.77
C ALA A 251 -20.05 30.43 -15.82
N PRO A 252 -20.94 30.27 -14.82
CA PRO A 252 -22.20 31.00 -14.75
C PRO A 252 -22.04 32.54 -14.80
N GLY A 253 -20.88 33.07 -14.38
CA GLY A 253 -20.54 34.49 -14.42
C GLY A 253 -19.87 34.98 -15.71
N GLY A 254 -19.73 34.12 -16.73
CA GLY A 254 -19.12 34.45 -18.02
C GLY A 254 -18.01 33.48 -18.46
N THR A 255 -17.48 33.72 -19.66
CA THR A 255 -16.36 32.95 -20.21
C THR A 255 -15.02 33.48 -19.68
N LEU A 256 -14.25 32.58 -19.09
CA LEU A 256 -12.89 32.80 -18.61
C LEU A 256 -11.93 32.07 -19.55
N GLU A 257 -10.78 32.69 -19.84
CA GLU A 257 -9.74 32.10 -20.70
C GLU A 257 -8.45 31.95 -19.90
N TYR A 258 -7.97 30.72 -19.82
CA TYR A 258 -6.75 30.38 -19.08
C TYR A 258 -5.71 29.82 -20.03
N ARG A 259 -4.44 30.16 -19.80
CA ARG A 259 -3.30 29.50 -20.44
C ARG A 259 -2.60 28.63 -19.42
N ILE A 260 -2.38 27.36 -19.73
CA ILE A 260 -1.65 26.46 -18.84
C ILE A 260 -0.16 26.73 -18.99
N GLU A 261 0.52 27.14 -17.93
CA GLU A 261 1.96 27.40 -17.97
C GLU A 261 2.73 26.10 -17.70
N ARG A 262 2.33 25.38 -16.66
CA ARG A 262 2.94 24.11 -16.27
C ARG A 262 1.95 23.17 -15.60
N VAL A 263 2.24 21.88 -15.71
CA VAL A 263 1.50 20.80 -15.05
C VAL A 263 2.49 20.02 -14.19
N GLU A 264 2.21 19.93 -12.90
CA GLU A 264 2.96 19.19 -11.90
C GLU A 264 2.14 17.96 -11.50
N THR A 265 2.79 16.82 -11.30
CA THR A 265 2.14 15.52 -11.04
C THR A 265 2.69 14.87 -9.80
#